data_AF-A0A7S8ZVU2-F1
#
_entry.id   AF-A0A7S8ZVU2-F1
#
_cell.length_a   1.000
_cell.length_b   1.000
_cell.length_c   1.000
_cell.angle_alpha   90.00
_cell.angle_beta   90.00
_cell.angle_gamma   90.00
#
_symmetry.space_group_name_H-M   'P 1'
#
loop_
_entity.id
_entity.type
_entity.pdbx_description
1 polymer ?
#
loop_
_entity_poly.entity_id
_entity_poly.type
_entity_poly.pdbx_seq_one_letter_code
_entity_poly.pdbx_strand_id
1 'polypeptide(L)'
;MLGLCNKAFANTDKWNGTYHYYSSEELPGGNVVTIESVLTLTPKKCEYSVAGFQVDKSYICKVKEKNNELYFFKVQSGEKLGKVVFKKGKYYLYSDEVLDIKDNLFYKDK
;
A
#
# COMPACT_ATOMS: atom_id res chain seq x y z
N MET A 1 -0.31 -26.35 -26.20
CA MET A 1 0.22 -25.72 -24.97
C MET A 1 0.95 -24.45 -25.39
N LEU A 2 0.27 -23.31 -25.43
CA LEU A 2 0.90 -22.06 -25.82
C LEU A 2 0.26 -20.88 -25.11
N GLY A 3 1.12 -20.18 -24.37
CA GLY A 3 1.05 -18.74 -24.15
C GLY A 3 0.06 -18.28 -23.09
N LEU A 4 0.53 -18.04 -21.88
CA LEU A 4 -0.05 -17.02 -20.97
C LEU A 4 0.97 -16.62 -19.88
N CYS A 5 2.24 -16.40 -20.24
CA CYS A 5 3.25 -15.87 -19.31
C CYS A 5 3.40 -14.33 -19.33
N ASN A 6 2.54 -13.58 -20.05
CA ASN A 6 2.74 -12.14 -20.26
C ASN A 6 1.70 -11.21 -19.60
N LYS A 7 0.85 -11.71 -18.69
CA LYS A 7 -0.18 -10.84 -18.06
C LYS A 7 0.31 -9.98 -16.89
N ALA A 8 1.50 -10.25 -16.34
CA ALA A 8 1.98 -9.52 -15.16
C ALA A 8 2.27 -8.03 -15.44
N PHE A 9 2.61 -7.66 -16.68
CA PHE A 9 2.97 -6.28 -17.03
C PHE A 9 1.92 -5.55 -17.90
N ALA A 10 0.94 -6.25 -18.48
CA ALA A 10 -0.12 -5.64 -19.30
C ALA A 10 -1.17 -4.85 -18.49
N ASN A 11 -1.10 -4.91 -17.15
CA ASN A 11 -1.98 -4.21 -16.21
C ASN A 11 -1.22 -3.17 -15.36
N THR A 12 0.05 -2.87 -15.70
CA THR A 12 0.88 -1.94 -14.92
C THR A 12 0.29 -0.54 -14.85
N ASP A 13 -0.32 -0.05 -15.93
CA ASP A 13 -1.04 1.23 -15.96
C ASP A 13 -2.22 1.28 -14.98
N LYS A 14 -2.83 0.12 -14.69
CA LYS A 14 -4.00 0.03 -13.83
C LYS A 14 -3.68 0.39 -12.37
N TRP A 15 -2.48 0.06 -11.92
CA TRP A 15 -2.06 0.22 -10.52
C TRP A 15 -0.88 1.17 -10.33
N ASN A 16 -0.31 1.70 -11.42
CA ASN A 16 0.68 2.77 -11.36
C ASN A 16 0.07 4.00 -10.67
N GLY A 17 0.78 4.57 -9.71
CA GLY A 17 0.37 5.78 -8.99
C GLY A 17 0.81 5.75 -7.53
N THR A 18 0.46 6.85 -6.86
CA THR A 18 0.66 7.03 -5.43
C THR A 18 -0.66 6.79 -4.71
N TYR A 19 -0.59 6.04 -3.62
CA TYR A 19 -1.73 5.72 -2.77
C TYR A 19 -1.43 6.20 -1.36
N HIS A 20 -2.41 6.87 -0.76
CA HIS A 20 -2.30 7.40 0.59
C HIS A 20 -3.24 6.66 1.53
N TYR A 21 -2.73 6.32 2.70
CA TYR A 21 -3.45 5.77 3.83
C TYR A 21 -3.26 6.70 5.01
N TYR A 22 -4.35 7.07 5.69
CA TYR A 22 -4.29 7.88 6.90
C TYR A 22 -4.96 7.13 8.04
N SER A 23 -4.29 7.07 9.18
CA SER A 23 -4.85 6.60 10.44
C SER A 23 -4.53 7.56 11.58
N SER A 24 -5.03 7.22 12.75
CA SER A 24 -4.82 8.00 13.97
C SER A 24 -4.45 7.10 15.14
N GLU A 25 -3.50 7.56 15.94
CA GLU A 25 -3.14 6.92 17.21
C GLU A 25 -3.46 7.89 18.36
N GLU A 26 -4.07 7.40 19.44
CA GLU A 26 -4.30 8.17 20.65
C GLU A 26 -3.10 8.02 21.59
N LEU A 27 -2.49 9.16 21.96
CA LEU A 27 -1.35 9.21 22.85
C LEU A 27 -1.77 9.16 24.33
N PRO A 28 -0.87 8.71 25.22
CA PRO A 28 -1.04 8.88 26.66
C PRO A 28 -1.28 10.37 26.99
N GLY A 29 -2.48 10.71 27.44
CA GLY A 29 -2.92 12.09 27.67
C GLY A 29 -4.07 12.57 26.78
N GLY A 30 -4.61 11.72 25.90
CA GLY A 30 -5.82 11.99 25.12
C GLY A 30 -5.60 12.83 23.86
N ASN A 31 -4.33 13.11 23.51
CA ASN A 31 -4.00 13.74 22.25
C ASN A 31 -4.06 12.71 21.12
N VAL A 32 -4.51 13.11 19.93
CA VAL A 32 -4.56 12.23 18.76
C VAL A 32 -3.52 12.69 17.75
N VAL A 33 -2.72 11.74 17.24
CA VAL A 33 -1.72 11.99 16.19
C VAL A 33 -2.14 11.30 14.91
N THR A 34 -1.89 11.95 13.77
CA THR A 34 -2.12 11.37 12.44
C THR A 34 -0.88 10.62 11.98
N ILE A 35 -1.10 9.46 11.38
CA ILE A 35 -0.09 8.65 10.73
C ILE A 35 -0.51 8.47 9.28
N GLU A 36 0.43 8.67 8.36
CA GLU A 36 0.24 8.52 6.93
C GLU A 36 1.12 7.38 6.41
N SER A 37 0.52 6.47 5.66
CA SER A 37 1.26 5.48 4.86
C SER A 37 1.10 5.80 3.38
N VAL A 38 2.22 5.84 2.67
CA VAL A 38 2.27 6.16 1.24
C VAL A 38 2.84 4.98 0.49
N LEU A 39 2.11 4.49 -0.52
CA LEU A 39 2.61 3.50 -1.47
C LEU A 39 2.79 4.17 -2.83
N THR A 40 4.04 4.20 -3.31
CA THR A 40 4.35 4.60 -4.68
C THR A 40 4.62 3.36 -5.52
N LEU A 41 3.74 3.09 -6.48
CA LEU A 41 3.88 1.99 -7.45
C LEU A 41 4.16 2.56 -8.84
N THR A 42 5.29 2.17 -9.42
CA THR A 42 5.65 2.47 -10.82
C THR A 42 6.20 1.21 -11.49
N PRO A 43 6.33 1.17 -12.83
CA PRO A 43 6.93 0.02 -13.51
C PRO A 43 8.38 -0.30 -13.08
N LYS A 44 9.11 0.68 -12.50
CA LYS A 44 10.52 0.54 -12.12
C LYS A 44 10.76 0.48 -10.61
N LYS A 45 9.82 0.98 -9.80
CA LYS A 45 9.99 1.20 -8.36
C LYS A 45 8.71 0.88 -7.60
N CYS A 46 8.85 0.17 -6.49
CA CYS A 46 7.85 0.02 -5.45
C CYS A 46 8.48 0.56 -4.16
N GLU A 47 7.88 1.60 -3.61
CA GLU A 47 8.29 2.16 -2.32
C GLU A 47 7.08 2.31 -1.42
N TYR A 48 7.21 1.85 -0.18
CA TYR A 48 6.21 1.98 0.86
C TYR A 48 6.82 2.77 2.01
N SER A 49 6.19 3.87 2.38
CA SER A 49 6.67 4.76 3.43
C SER A 49 5.58 4.98 4.46
N VAL A 50 5.98 5.16 5.71
CA VAL A 50 5.09 5.50 6.82
C VAL A 50 5.69 6.69 7.55
N ALA A 51 4.90 7.75 7.65
CA ALA A 51 5.25 9.00 8.31
C ALA A 51 4.20 9.32 9.39
N GLY A 52 4.64 9.68 10.59
CA GLY A 52 3.77 9.99 11.71
C GLY A 52 4.56 10.31 12.97
N PHE A 53 3.85 10.51 14.09
CA PHE A 53 4.50 10.82 15.38
C PHE A 53 5.47 9.70 15.78
N GLN A 54 6.76 10.02 15.83
CA GLN A 54 7.87 9.08 16.12
C GLN A 54 8.04 7.90 15.14
N VAL A 55 7.37 7.93 13.99
CA VAL A 55 7.47 6.89 12.96
C VAL A 55 7.80 7.55 11.63
N ASP A 56 9.04 7.40 11.18
CA ASP A 56 9.45 7.73 9.82
C ASP A 56 10.24 6.56 9.26
N LYS A 57 9.63 5.82 8.34
CA LYS A 57 10.18 4.59 7.76
C LYS A 57 9.89 4.54 6.27
N SER A 58 10.84 4.06 5.48
CA SER A 58 10.64 3.76 4.06
C SER A 58 11.22 2.38 3.72
N TYR A 59 10.50 1.65 2.88
CA TYR A 59 10.82 0.29 2.46
C TYR A 59 10.77 0.19 0.94
N ILE A 60 11.81 -0.39 0.37
CA ILE A 60 11.74 -0.92 -1.01
C ILE A 60 10.92 -2.20 -0.96
N CYS A 61 9.85 -2.25 -1.76
CA CYS A 61 8.91 -3.35 -1.76
C CYS A 61 8.98 -4.23 -3.02
N LYS A 62 8.52 -5.47 -2.87
CA LYS A 62 8.21 -6.40 -3.95
C LYS A 62 6.71 -6.57 -4.04
N VAL A 63 6.17 -6.56 -5.26
CA VAL A 63 4.74 -6.72 -5.52
C VAL A 63 4.41 -8.15 -5.94
N LYS A 64 3.29 -8.68 -5.47
CA LYS A 64 2.67 -9.92 -5.96
C LYS A 64 1.19 -9.69 -6.23
N GLU A 65 0.73 -10.06 -7.42
CA GLU A 65 -0.68 -10.01 -7.78
C GLU A 65 -1.36 -11.35 -7.47
N LYS A 66 -2.53 -11.30 -6.83
CA LYS A 66 -3.38 -12.47 -6.59
C LYS A 66 -4.83 -12.02 -6.52
N ASN A 67 -5.73 -12.68 -7.27
CA ASN A 67 -7.17 -12.42 -7.25
C ASN A 67 -7.54 -10.93 -7.49
N ASN A 68 -6.88 -10.25 -8.42
CA ASN A 68 -7.04 -8.80 -8.68
C ASN A 68 -6.72 -7.88 -7.50
N GLU A 69 -5.99 -8.37 -6.49
CA GLU A 69 -5.39 -7.58 -5.43
C GLU A 69 -3.87 -7.55 -5.61
N LEU A 70 -3.26 -6.42 -5.27
CA LEU A 70 -1.80 -6.30 -5.23
C LEU A 70 -1.30 -6.34 -3.81
N TYR A 71 -0.47 -7.31 -3.49
CA TYR A 71 0.18 -7.45 -2.20
C TYR A 71 1.61 -6.92 -2.31
N PHE A 72 2.06 -6.16 -1.33
CA PHE A 72 3.43 -5.64 -1.29
C PHE A 72 4.15 -6.10 -0.03
N PHE A 73 5.44 -6.43 -0.20
CA PHE A 73 6.28 -7.07 0.80
C PHE A 73 7.61 -6.34 0.89
N LYS A 74 8.21 -6.25 2.08
CA LYS A 74 9.59 -5.76 2.24
C LYS A 74 10.53 -6.66 1.44
N VAL A 75 11.40 -6.07 0.60
CA VAL A 75 12.36 -6.86 -0.21
C VAL A 75 13.32 -7.66 0.67
N GLN A 76 13.73 -7.10 1.81
CA GLN A 76 14.76 -7.68 2.68
C GLN A 76 14.24 -8.85 3.53
N SER A 77 13.08 -8.68 4.18
CA SER A 77 12.52 -9.67 5.12
C SER A 77 11.40 -10.53 4.53
N GLY A 78 10.80 -10.13 3.41
CA GLY A 78 9.61 -10.77 2.86
C GLY A 78 8.34 -10.53 3.68
N GLU A 79 8.40 -9.70 4.72
CA GLU A 79 7.25 -9.29 5.53
C GLU A 79 6.21 -8.58 4.67
N LYS A 80 4.93 -8.90 4.87
CA LYS A 80 3.83 -8.23 4.17
C LYS A 80 3.62 -6.84 4.78
N LEU A 81 3.62 -5.83 3.92
CA LEU A 81 3.39 -4.44 4.29
C LEU A 81 1.91 -4.04 4.14
N GLY A 82 1.18 -4.71 3.24
CA GLY A 82 -0.22 -4.42 2.98
C GLY A 82 -0.70 -4.91 1.62
N LYS A 83 -1.84 -4.37 1.16
CA LYS A 83 -2.39 -4.63 -0.18
C LYS A 83 -3.16 -3.47 -0.79
N VAL A 84 -3.19 -3.39 -2.12
CA VAL A 84 -4.10 -2.51 -2.88
C VAL A 84 -5.28 -3.33 -3.41
N VAL A 85 -6.50 -2.84 -3.18
CA VAL A 85 -7.75 -3.47 -3.63
C VAL A 85 -8.54 -2.49 -4.50
N PHE A 86 -9.19 -3.00 -5.55
CA PHE A 86 -10.11 -2.21 -6.38
C PHE A 86 -11.56 -2.48 -5.98
N LYS A 87 -12.29 -1.43 -5.56
CA LYS A 87 -13.68 -1.52 -5.12
C LYS A 87 -14.50 -0.35 -5.66
N LYS A 88 -15.64 -0.62 -6.31
CA LYS A 88 -16.57 0.41 -6.81
C LYS A 88 -15.89 1.53 -7.63
N GLY A 89 -14.99 1.18 -8.55
CA GLY A 89 -14.33 2.17 -9.43
C GLY A 89 -13.15 2.91 -8.80
N LYS A 90 -12.76 2.58 -7.57
CA LYS A 90 -11.67 3.24 -6.83
C LYS A 90 -10.66 2.22 -6.30
N TYR A 91 -9.44 2.68 -6.08
CA TYR A 91 -8.35 1.89 -5.51
C TYR A 91 -8.11 2.27 -4.05
N TYR A 92 -7.80 1.27 -3.23
CA TYR A 92 -7.67 1.40 -1.79
C TYR A 92 -6.39 0.71 -1.31
N LEU A 93 -5.55 1.44 -0.57
CA LEU A 93 -4.37 0.90 0.09
C LEU A 93 -4.71 0.41 1.50
N TYR A 94 -4.52 -0.85 1.81
CA TYR A 94 -4.66 -1.40 3.16
C TYR A 94 -3.27 -1.67 3.71
N SER A 95 -2.89 -0.99 4.80
CA SER A 95 -1.65 -1.25 5.55
C SER A 95 -1.84 -2.42 6.50
N ASP A 96 -0.94 -3.40 6.47
CA ASP A 96 -0.84 -4.44 7.50
C ASP A 96 0.03 -3.98 8.68
N GLU A 97 0.86 -2.95 8.51
CA GLU A 97 1.46 -2.24 9.64
C GLU A 97 0.30 -1.57 10.39
N VAL A 98 -0.05 -2.15 11.55
CA VAL A 98 -1.20 -1.78 12.38
C VAL A 98 -1.01 -0.35 12.87
N LEU A 99 -1.87 0.56 12.39
CA LEU A 99 -1.87 1.95 12.83
C LEU A 99 -3.26 2.46 13.26
N ASP A 100 -4.35 1.71 12.97
CA ASP A 100 -5.66 1.76 13.66
C ASP A 100 -6.55 0.61 13.14
N ILE A 101 -7.54 0.17 13.92
CA ILE A 101 -8.41 -1.02 13.71
C ILE A 101 -9.67 -0.67 12.88
N LYS A 102 -9.80 0.56 12.36
CA LYS A 102 -11.03 1.04 11.73
C LYS A 102 -11.02 0.99 10.21
N ASP A 103 -12.22 0.88 9.63
CA ASP A 103 -12.45 0.71 8.20
C ASP A 103 -11.78 1.82 7.37
N ASN A 104 -10.78 1.38 6.63
CA ASN A 104 -9.75 2.19 6.04
C ASN A 104 -10.09 2.40 4.54
N LEU A 105 -10.55 3.60 4.20
CA LEU A 105 -11.04 3.99 2.87
C LEU A 105 -10.15 5.10 2.28
N PHE A 106 -9.66 4.94 1.06
CA PHE A 106 -8.55 5.70 0.47
C PHE A 106 -8.79 6.08 -0.98
N TYR A 107 -7.93 6.99 -1.42
CA TYR A 107 -7.94 7.58 -2.74
C TYR A 107 -6.56 7.38 -3.37
N LYS A 108 -6.57 6.94 -4.63
CA LYS A 108 -5.41 7.05 -5.52
C LYS A 108 -5.33 8.50 -5.98
N ASP A 109 -4.13 9.08 -5.98
CA ASP A 109 -3.93 10.38 -6.61
C ASP A 109 -4.33 10.32 -8.09
N LYS A 110 -4.91 11.43 -8.57
CA LYS A 110 -5.39 11.53 -9.96
C LYS A 110 -4.27 11.39 -10.97
#